data_AF-A0A974D5A1-F1
#
_entry.id   AF-A0A974D5A1-F1
#
_cell.length_a   1.000
_cell.length_b   1.000
_cell.length_c   1.000
_cell.angle_alpha   90.00
_cell.angle_beta   90.00
_cell.angle_gamma   90.00
#
_symmetry.space_group_name_H-M   'P 1'
#
loop_
_entity.id
_entity.type
_entity.pdbx_description
1 polymer ?
#
loop_
_entity_poly.entity_id
_entity_poly.type
_entity_poly.pdbx_seq_one_letter_code
_entity_poly.pdbx_strand_id
1 'polypeptide(L)'
;MNCSAIDADVVINAMMWQNGGISCDLYGLYMSKWCPELAGFPDEFIPKPWKCAPSQLQRAGVILGQNYHHRIVLNLEEKPEQTLKDVVDVRKKHLEYLDEVSGSDMIPIRDQLLALTLG
;
A
#
# COMPACT_ATOMS: atom_id res chain seq x y z
N MET A 1 18.24 -6.25 -2.64
CA MET A 1 16.79 -6.54 -2.68
C MET A 1 16.09 -5.21 -2.64
N ASN A 2 15.50 -4.82 -3.77
CA ASN A 2 14.92 -3.49 -3.95
C ASN A 2 13.51 -3.51 -3.39
N CYS A 3 13.33 -3.01 -2.17
CA CYS A 3 12.01 -2.68 -1.64
C CYS A 3 11.86 -1.17 -1.63
N SER A 4 10.96 -0.69 -2.49
CA SER A 4 10.47 0.68 -2.57
C SER A 4 9.61 1.03 -1.36
N ALA A 5 9.79 2.27 -0.87
CA ALA A 5 9.19 2.91 0.32
C ALA A 5 9.68 2.35 1.67
N ILE A 6 10.33 3.22 2.44
CA ILE A 6 10.79 2.98 3.83
C ILE A 6 9.59 2.87 4.79
N ASP A 7 8.41 3.33 4.34
CA ASP A 7 7.19 3.47 5.14
C ASP A 7 6.13 2.40 4.79
N ALA A 8 6.57 1.23 4.29
CA ALA A 8 5.68 0.19 3.79
C ALA A 8 4.87 -0.49 4.90
N ASP A 9 3.82 0.17 5.38
CA ASP A 9 2.79 -0.46 6.18
C ASP A 9 1.77 -1.14 5.25
N VAL A 10 1.45 -2.41 5.53
CA VAL A 10 0.56 -3.23 4.70
C VAL A 10 -0.85 -2.67 4.69
N VAL A 11 -1.29 -2.03 5.77
CA VAL A 11 -2.63 -1.46 5.92
C VAL A 11 -2.70 -0.09 5.25
N ILE A 12 -1.68 0.75 5.39
CA ILE A 12 -1.59 2.07 4.72
C ILE A 12 -1.45 1.88 3.21
N ASN A 13 -0.58 0.98 2.73
CA ASN A 13 -0.49 0.70 1.30
C ASN A 13 -1.79 0.11 0.75
N ALA A 14 -2.42 -0.82 1.47
CA ALA A 14 -3.73 -1.35 1.06
C ALA A 14 -4.80 -0.26 1.04
N MET A 15 -4.82 0.67 2.00
CA MET A 15 -5.80 1.75 2.05
C MET A 15 -5.56 2.81 0.96
N MET A 16 -4.31 3.25 0.81
CA MET A 16 -3.93 4.29 -0.14
C MET A 16 -4.11 3.82 -1.58
N TRP A 17 -3.72 2.59 -1.92
CA TRP A 17 -3.85 2.10 -3.29
C TRP A 17 -5.28 1.62 -3.61
N GLN A 18 -5.98 0.97 -2.67
CA GLN A 18 -7.32 0.40 -2.96
C GLN A 18 -8.48 1.36 -2.71
N ASN A 19 -8.31 2.37 -1.85
CA ASN A 19 -9.36 3.35 -1.54
C ASN A 19 -8.95 4.78 -1.90
N GLY A 20 -7.73 5.22 -1.60
CA GLY A 20 -7.22 6.54 -1.97
C GLY A 20 -6.92 6.69 -3.47
N GLY A 21 -6.52 5.60 -4.12
CA GLY A 21 -6.19 5.54 -5.54
C GLY A 21 -7.37 5.92 -6.43
N ILE A 22 -8.62 5.64 -6.01
CA ILE A 22 -9.83 6.00 -6.77
C ILE A 22 -9.99 7.52 -6.89
N SER A 23 -9.70 8.26 -5.81
CA SER A 23 -9.77 9.72 -5.84
C SER A 23 -8.63 10.35 -6.65
N CYS A 24 -7.49 9.65 -6.79
CA CYS A 24 -6.31 10.13 -7.51
C CYS A 24 -6.26 9.68 -8.97
N ASP A 25 -6.93 8.58 -9.32
CA ASP A 25 -6.93 7.96 -10.63
C ASP A 25 -8.36 7.50 -11.00
N LEU A 26 -9.19 8.49 -11.35
CA LEU A 26 -10.60 8.29 -11.73
C LEU A 26 -10.77 7.37 -12.94
N TYR A 27 -9.74 7.28 -13.80
CA TYR A 27 -9.74 6.51 -15.04
C TYR A 27 -8.89 5.23 -14.96
N GLY A 28 -8.28 4.92 -13.81
CA GLY A 28 -7.44 3.73 -13.65
C GLY A 28 -6.20 3.68 -14.57
N LEU A 29 -5.77 4.82 -15.13
CA LEU A 29 -4.66 4.91 -16.08
C LEU A 29 -3.32 4.58 -15.44
N TYR A 30 -3.14 4.98 -14.19
CA TYR A 30 -1.93 4.69 -13.42
C TYR A 30 -1.86 3.19 -13.11
N MET A 31 -2.98 2.60 -12.68
CA MET A 31 -3.06 1.16 -12.42
C MET A 31 -2.84 0.33 -13.68
N SER A 32 -3.40 0.74 -14.82
CA SER A 32 -3.21 0.05 -16.11
C SER A 32 -1.76 0.12 -16.61
N LYS A 33 -1.06 1.22 -16.30
CA LYS A 33 0.36 1.38 -16.66
C LYS A 33 1.28 0.44 -15.87
N TRP A 34 0.99 0.22 -14.58
CA TRP A 34 1.85 -0.55 -13.69
C TRP A 34 1.43 -2.00 -13.49
N CYS A 35 0.16 -2.34 -13.74
CA CYS A 35 -0.41 -3.69 -13.71
C CYS A 35 -1.07 -3.97 -15.07
N PRO A 36 -0.30 -4.39 -16.10
CA PRO A 36 -0.83 -4.64 -17.44
C PRO A 36 -1.92 -5.72 -17.48
N GLU A 37 -1.95 -6.63 -16.49
CA GLU A 37 -3.00 -7.63 -16.32
C GLU A 37 -4.39 -7.03 -16.01
N LEU A 38 -4.44 -5.79 -15.53
CA LEU A 38 -5.68 -5.06 -15.25
C LEU A 38 -6.06 -4.05 -16.35
N ALA A 39 -5.22 -3.85 -17.36
CA ALA A 39 -5.43 -2.83 -18.39
C ALA A 39 -6.65 -3.11 -19.31
N GLY A 40 -7.15 -4.35 -19.34
CA GLY A 40 -8.35 -4.74 -20.07
C GLY A 40 -9.65 -4.62 -19.27
N PHE A 41 -9.59 -4.16 -18.02
CA PHE A 41 -10.73 -4.06 -17.12
C PHE A 41 -11.42 -2.69 -17.26
N PRO A 42 -12.76 -2.60 -17.12
CA PRO A 42 -13.43 -1.31 -17.04
C PRO A 42 -12.94 -0.48 -15.85
N ASP A 43 -12.72 0.82 -16.06
CA ASP A 43 -12.13 1.78 -15.11
C ASP A 43 -12.75 1.74 -13.70
N GLU A 44 -14.07 1.51 -13.63
CA GLU A 44 -14.84 1.41 -12.37
C GLU A 44 -14.35 0.28 -11.46
N PHE A 45 -13.77 -0.76 -12.05
CA PHE A 45 -13.46 -2.02 -11.39
C PHE A 45 -11.96 -2.31 -11.27
N ILE A 46 -11.11 -1.59 -12.03
CA ILE A 46 -9.64 -1.63 -11.91
C ILE A 46 -9.15 -1.51 -10.45
N PRO A 47 -9.66 -0.56 -9.62
CA PRO A 47 -9.17 -0.42 -8.25
C PRO A 47 -9.69 -1.52 -7.30
N LYS A 48 -10.74 -2.26 -7.69
CA LYS A 48 -11.41 -3.27 -6.85
C LYS A 48 -11.84 -4.49 -7.67
N PRO A 49 -10.90 -5.25 -8.28
CA PRO A 49 -11.23 -6.37 -9.16
C PRO A 49 -12.01 -7.50 -8.44
N TRP A 50 -11.85 -7.64 -7.11
CA TRP A 50 -12.59 -8.62 -6.31
C TRP A 50 -14.09 -8.31 -6.15
N LYS A 51 -14.55 -7.09 -6.47
CA LYS A 51 -15.99 -6.77 -6.45
C LYS A 51 -16.71 -7.19 -7.73
N CYS A 52 -15.97 -7.60 -8.76
CA CYS A 52 -16.52 -7.93 -10.06
C CYS A 52 -17.14 -9.32 -10.08
N ALA A 53 -18.17 -9.49 -10.92
CA ALA A 53 -18.70 -10.82 -11.21
C ALA A 53 -17.61 -11.71 -11.84
N PRO A 54 -17.57 -13.02 -11.52
CA PRO A 54 -16.59 -13.95 -12.08
C PRO A 54 -16.56 -13.97 -13.61
N SER A 55 -17.71 -13.72 -14.27
CA SER A 55 -17.82 -13.62 -15.72
C SER A 55 -17.07 -12.42 -16.31
N GLN A 56 -17.02 -11.29 -15.60
CA GLN A 56 -16.29 -10.09 -16.00
C GLN A 56 -14.78 -10.28 -15.79
N LEU A 57 -14.40 -10.93 -14.67
CA LEU A 57 -13.01 -11.32 -14.40
C LEU A 57 -12.46 -12.24 -15.50
N GLN A 58 -13.23 -13.24 -15.89
CA GLN A 58 -12.85 -14.18 -16.96
C GLN A 58 -12.72 -13.49 -18.32
N ARG A 59 -13.62 -12.54 -18.66
CA ARG A 59 -13.54 -11.77 -19.91
C ARG A 59 -12.28 -10.92 -20.00
N ALA A 60 -11.83 -10.38 -18.88
CA ALA A 60 -10.61 -9.60 -18.81
C ALA A 60 -9.33 -10.45 -18.64
N GLY A 61 -9.46 -11.79 -18.54
CA GLY A 61 -8.32 -12.68 -18.35
C GLY A 61 -7.71 -12.62 -16.94
N VAL A 62 -8.44 -12.09 -15.95
CA VAL A 62 -7.98 -11.98 -14.56
C VAL A 62 -8.54 -13.15 -13.75
N ILE A 63 -7.65 -13.97 -13.21
CA ILE A 63 -8.00 -15.07 -12.29
C ILE A 63 -7.49 -14.71 -10.89
N LEU A 64 -8.41 -14.46 -9.96
CA LEU A 64 -8.07 -14.21 -8.57
C LEU A 64 -7.41 -15.46 -7.96
N GLY A 65 -6.27 -15.27 -7.29
CA GLY A 65 -5.44 -16.34 -6.72
C GLY A 65 -4.40 -16.93 -7.67
N GLN A 66 -4.41 -16.56 -8.96
CA GLN A 66 -3.38 -16.97 -9.92
C GLN A 66 -2.74 -15.76 -10.61
N ASN A 67 -3.49 -15.08 -11.49
CA ASN A 67 -3.00 -13.94 -12.26
C ASN A 67 -3.08 -12.63 -11.47
N TYR A 68 -3.97 -12.57 -10.48
CA TYR A 68 -4.06 -11.47 -9.53
C TYR A 68 -4.35 -12.00 -8.14
N HIS A 69 -3.64 -11.54 -7.12
CA HIS A 69 -3.75 -12.13 -5.78
C HIS A 69 -5.08 -11.79 -5.12
N HIS A 70 -5.53 -12.68 -4.22
CA HIS A 70 -6.65 -12.35 -3.33
C HIS A 70 -6.27 -11.21 -2.40
N ARG A 71 -7.29 -10.43 -2.03
CA ARG A 71 -7.11 -9.33 -1.08
C ARG A 71 -6.60 -9.87 0.26
N ILE A 72 -5.40 -9.45 0.66
CA ILE A 72 -4.73 -9.92 1.89
C ILE A 72 -5.47 -9.44 3.14
N VAL A 73 -5.95 -8.20 3.12
CA VAL A 73 -6.77 -7.63 4.20
C VAL A 73 -8.22 -7.73 3.78
N LEU A 74 -9.01 -8.56 4.45
CA LEU A 74 -10.46 -8.67 4.18
C LEU A 74 -11.24 -7.68 5.04
N ASN A 75 -10.91 -7.60 6.33
CA ASN A 75 -11.57 -6.74 7.30
C ASN A 75 -10.85 -5.39 7.39
N LEU A 76 -11.44 -4.34 6.82
CA LEU A 76 -10.88 -2.99 6.79
C LEU A 76 -11.19 -2.18 8.04
N GLU A 77 -12.18 -2.57 8.83
CA GLU A 77 -12.63 -1.80 9.99
C GLU A 77 -11.80 -2.15 11.24
N GLU A 78 -11.50 -3.44 11.42
CA GLU A 78 -10.75 -3.93 12.59
C GLU A 78 -9.23 -3.74 12.48
N LYS A 79 -8.69 -3.84 11.26
CA LYS A 79 -7.24 -3.77 11.01
C LYS A 79 -6.61 -2.41 11.35
N PRO A 80 -7.23 -1.26 11.02
CA PRO A 80 -6.68 0.05 11.38
C PRO A 80 -6.57 0.23 12.90
N GLU A 81 -7.57 -0.19 13.67
CA GLU A 81 -7.55 -0.05 15.12
C GLU A 81 -6.43 -0.89 15.73
N GLN A 82 -6.25 -2.14 15.27
CA GLN A 82 -5.16 -2.99 15.73
C GLN A 82 -3.79 -2.43 15.35
N THR A 83 -3.63 -1.96 14.10
CA THR A 83 -2.37 -1.37 13.62
C THR A 83 -2.02 -0.12 14.43
N LEU A 84 -3.00 0.73 14.73
CA LEU A 84 -2.80 1.91 15.56
C LEU A 84 -2.32 1.55 16.97
N LYS A 85 -2.93 0.52 17.59
CA LYS A 85 -2.50 0.01 18.90
C LYS A 85 -1.06 -0.49 18.85
N ASP A 86 -0.73 -1.29 17.85
CA ASP A 86 0.61 -1.85 17.68
C ASP A 86 1.66 -0.74 17.48
N VAL A 87 1.36 0.26 16.65
CA VAL A 87 2.24 1.43 16.44
C VAL A 87 2.44 2.22 17.73
N VAL A 88 1.36 2.47 18.49
CA VAL A 88 1.44 3.17 19.77
C VAL A 88 2.31 2.39 20.77
N ASP A 89 2.16 1.06 20.83
CA ASP A 89 2.93 0.23 21.75
C ASP A 89 4.41 0.14 21.37
N VAL A 90 4.74 0.09 20.08
CA VAL A 90 6.13 0.17 19.60
C VAL A 90 6.73 1.54 19.93
N ARG A 91 6.00 2.63 19.67
CA ARG A 91 6.44 3.99 19.98
C ARG A 91 6.71 4.21 21.47
N LYS A 92 5.89 3.63 22.35
CA LYS A 92 6.13 3.67 23.81
C LYS A 92 7.38 2.92 24.24
N LYS A 93 7.73 1.83 23.54
CA LYS A 93 8.90 0.99 23.86
C LYS A 93 10.19 1.57 23.32
N HIS A 94 10.11 2.35 22.23
CA HIS A 94 11.26 2.86 21.48
C HIS A 94 11.24 4.39 21.42
N LEU A 95 11.23 5.01 22.60
CA LEU A 95 11.27 6.47 22.72
C LEU A 95 12.58 7.06 22.15
N GLU A 96 13.65 6.27 22.06
CA GLU A 96 14.94 6.71 21.49
C GLU A 96 14.87 7.09 20.00
N TYR A 97 13.83 6.67 19.30
CA TYR A 97 13.58 7.00 17.89
C TYR A 97 12.43 7.98 17.73
N LEU A 98 12.01 8.69 18.77
CA LEU A 98 10.97 9.71 18.66
C LEU A 98 11.55 11.10 18.89
N ASP A 99 11.22 12.02 18.00
CA ASP A 99 11.51 13.43 18.20
C ASP A 99 10.51 14.04 19.20
N GLU A 100 11.02 14.54 20.33
CA GLU A 100 10.18 15.11 21.40
C GLU A 100 9.42 16.37 20.98
N VAL A 101 9.91 17.08 19.95
CA VAL A 101 9.34 18.36 19.51
C VAL A 101 8.24 18.16 18.46
N SER A 102 8.51 17.37 17.42
CA SER A 102 7.55 17.13 16.33
C SER A 102 6.69 15.88 16.51
N GLY A 103 7.10 14.95 17.38
CA GLY A 103 6.46 13.65 17.52
C GLY A 103 6.70 12.71 16.32
N SER A 104 7.67 13.03 15.46
CA SER A 104 8.03 12.24 14.29
C SER A 104 8.96 11.08 14.65
N ASP A 105 8.90 9.98 13.88
CA ASP A 105 9.84 8.88 14.02
C ASP A 105 11.19 9.26 13.38
N MET A 106 12.27 9.09 14.14
CA MET A 106 13.65 9.41 13.77
C MET A 106 14.38 8.15 13.35
N ILE A 107 14.95 8.16 12.14
CA ILE A 107 15.76 7.05 11.63
C ILE A 107 17.23 7.47 11.63
N PRO A 108 18.12 6.77 12.36
CA PRO A 108 19.54 7.08 12.31
C PRO A 108 20.12 6.69 10.95
N ILE A 109 20.55 7.68 10.18
CA ILE A 109 21.22 7.47 8.90
C ILE A 109 22.72 7.25 9.17
N ARG A 110 23.29 6.18 8.62
CA ARG A 110 24.73 5.91 8.73
C ARG A 110 25.52 6.96 7.94
N ASP A 111 26.66 7.41 8.49
CA ASP A 111 27.51 8.44 7.88
C ASP A 111 27.93 8.12 6.43
N GLN A 112 28.11 6.83 6.11
CA GLN A 112 28.41 6.38 4.74
C GLN A 112 27.32 6.74 3.71
N LEU A 113 26.05 6.77 4.13
CA LEU A 113 24.94 7.15 3.26
C LEU A 113 24.80 8.67 3.13
N LEU A 114 25.14 9.43 4.19
CA LEU A 114 25.20 10.89 4.14
C LEU A 114 26.31 11.39 3.20
N ALA A 115 27.44 10.69 3.15
CA ALA A 115 28.54 11.00 2.24
C ALA A 115 28.19 10.77 0.76
N LEU A 116 27.25 9.86 0.45
CA LEU A 116 26.81 9.55 -0.91
C LEU A 116 25.78 10.56 -1.46
N THR A 117 25.06 11.27 -0.58
CA THR A 117 23.99 12.20 -0.98
C THR A 117 24.42 13.66 -0.98
N LEU A 118 25.50 14.01 -0.27
CA LEU A 118 26.07 15.36 -0.20
C LEU A 118 27.38 15.53 -1.00
N GLY A 119 27.77 14.50 -1.78
CA GLY A 119 28.95 14.50 -2.64
C GLY A 119 28.62 14.77 -4.11
#